data_AF-A0A927WY36-F1
#
_entry.id   AF-A0A927WY36-F1
#
_cell.length_a   1.000
_cell.length_b   1.000
_cell.length_c   1.000
_cell.angle_alpha   90.00
_cell.angle_beta   90.00
_cell.angle_gamma   90.00
#
_symmetry.space_group_name_H-M   'P 1'
#
loop_
_entity.id
_entity.type
_entity.pdbx_description
1 polymer ?
#
loop_
_entity_poly.entity_id
_entity_poly.type
_entity_poly.pdbx_seq_one_letter_code
_entity_poly.pdbx_strand_id
1 'polypeptide(L)'
;MFNKKSEECEIITFKNDYYVVNANNNNYINVPLYVSVKDSILIDKAEISNICLVNDVESEIIPLSIVELEFLNEVNYDNKTFFQYDLKLEIDFIINNLTVLDDVYLKISYHSMEAVKILIGNISMYNYSLNDQVYYTSLKGITNNYDDTEMLVGVLVKLETVNDINIIGIESMNSSVEIDLEKSYVVEEEVASNLNDLIDENYNVIGSGNCNNDIVIKSGDYLFLLLKYKDYTQVPIQGFVIKYLFNDSINEKVLTPFMFYKTNNVKREMVKIVYEIN
;
A
#
# COMPACT_ATOMS: atom_id res chain seq x y z
N MET A 1 23.27 -9.30 46.29
CA MET A 1 22.61 -8.68 45.12
C MET A 1 22.93 -9.56 43.92
N PHE A 2 21.94 -10.28 43.39
CA PHE A 2 22.13 -11.06 42.18
C PHE A 2 22.04 -10.10 40.99
N ASN A 3 23.10 -10.00 40.18
CA ASN A 3 23.03 -9.36 38.88
C ASN A 3 22.08 -10.18 38.01
N LYS A 4 20.85 -9.70 37.83
CA LYS A 4 19.96 -10.18 36.77
C LYS A 4 20.65 -9.77 35.46
N LYS A 5 21.12 -10.72 34.66
CA LYS A 5 21.54 -10.45 33.29
C LYS A 5 20.27 -10.03 32.54
N SER A 6 20.25 -8.83 31.98
CA SER A 6 19.23 -8.45 31.00
C SER A 6 19.33 -9.42 29.82
N GLU A 7 18.19 -9.91 29.35
CA GLU A 7 18.12 -10.75 28.17
C GLU A 7 17.83 -9.85 26.96
N GLU A 8 18.72 -9.82 25.98
CA GLU A 8 18.50 -9.07 24.74
C GLU A 8 17.57 -9.85 23.82
N CYS A 9 16.48 -9.22 23.41
CA CYS A 9 15.52 -9.74 22.44
C CYS A 9 15.57 -8.93 21.15
N GLU A 10 15.67 -9.62 20.02
CA GLU A 10 15.65 -9.01 18.70
C GLU A 10 14.30 -9.24 18.04
N ILE A 11 13.75 -8.19 17.43
CA ILE A 11 12.62 -8.27 16.50
C ILE A 11 13.12 -7.92 15.11
N ILE A 12 12.83 -8.79 14.15
CA ILE A 12 13.02 -8.53 12.72
C ILE A 12 11.65 -8.48 12.05
N THR A 13 11.49 -7.54 11.11
CA THR A 13 10.36 -7.48 10.18
C THR A 13 10.85 -7.00 8.80
N PHE A 14 9.92 -6.84 7.86
CA PHE A 14 10.19 -6.34 6.52
C PHE A 14 9.28 -5.17 6.21
N LYS A 15 9.82 -4.13 5.57
CA LYS A 15 8.99 -3.07 5.01
C LYS A 15 8.07 -3.64 3.93
N ASN A 16 6.79 -3.31 3.99
CA ASN A 16 5.79 -3.65 2.97
C ASN A 16 4.95 -2.42 2.63
N ASP A 17 4.37 -2.42 1.43
CA ASP A 17 3.29 -1.52 1.07
C ASP A 17 1.95 -2.18 1.44
N TYR A 18 1.29 -1.62 2.45
CA TYR A 18 -0.01 -2.07 2.92
C TYR A 18 -1.11 -1.31 2.20
N TYR A 19 -2.04 -2.03 1.57
CA TYR A 19 -3.20 -1.42 0.92
C TYR A 19 -4.49 -1.92 1.57
N VAL A 20 -5.26 -1.00 2.15
CA VAL A 20 -6.47 -1.34 2.91
C VAL A 20 -7.66 -0.56 2.35
N VAL A 21 -8.52 -1.27 1.63
CA VAL A 21 -9.76 -0.73 1.07
C VAL A 21 -10.93 -1.30 1.83
N ASN A 22 -11.55 -0.47 2.68
CA ASN A 22 -12.71 -0.89 3.45
C ASN A 22 -13.99 -0.84 2.60
N ALA A 23 -14.21 -1.88 1.80
CA ALA A 23 -15.43 -2.04 1.00
C ALA A 23 -16.35 -3.16 1.51
N ASN A 24 -15.85 -4.04 2.40
CA ASN A 24 -16.53 -5.26 2.88
C ASN A 24 -15.93 -5.75 4.22
N ASN A 25 -15.59 -4.87 5.15
CA ASN A 25 -14.85 -5.22 6.38
C ASN A 25 -13.49 -5.89 6.08
N ASN A 26 -12.84 -5.48 4.98
CA ASN A 26 -11.46 -5.88 4.70
C ASN A 26 -10.52 -4.77 5.16
N ASN A 27 -10.48 -4.60 6.48
CA ASN A 27 -9.74 -3.56 7.17
C ASN A 27 -8.50 -4.13 7.90
N TYR A 28 -7.95 -5.24 7.42
CA TYR A 28 -6.87 -5.94 8.11
C TYR A 28 -5.50 -5.72 7.45
N ILE A 29 -4.46 -5.69 8.27
CA ILE A 29 -3.06 -5.83 7.84
C ILE A 29 -2.40 -6.99 8.60
N ASN A 30 -1.46 -7.65 7.95
CA ASN A 30 -0.65 -8.72 8.53
C ASN A 30 0.80 -8.27 8.62
N VAL A 31 1.35 -8.23 9.83
CA VAL A 31 2.73 -7.82 10.08
C VAL A 31 3.53 -9.04 10.50
N PRO A 32 4.47 -9.54 9.66
CA PRO A 32 5.33 -10.64 10.05
C PRO A 32 6.37 -10.16 11.07
N LEU A 33 6.47 -10.86 12.19
CA LEU A 33 7.43 -10.58 13.25
C LEU A 33 8.32 -11.80 13.49
N TYR A 34 9.64 -11.60 13.52
CA TYR A 34 10.61 -12.64 13.82
C TYR A 34 11.30 -12.28 15.13
N VAL A 35 11.04 -13.04 16.18
CA VAL A 35 11.48 -12.71 17.54
C VAL A 35 12.56 -13.69 17.99
N SER A 36 13.66 -13.22 18.57
CA SER A 36 14.77 -14.11 18.92
C SER A 36 14.60 -14.87 20.24
N VAL A 37 13.60 -14.50 21.05
CA VAL A 37 13.28 -15.17 22.32
C VAL A 37 11.86 -15.72 22.22
N LYS A 38 11.73 -17.03 22.41
CA LYS A 38 10.42 -17.70 22.41
C LYS A 38 9.58 -17.23 23.60
N ASP A 39 8.27 -17.09 23.40
CA ASP A 39 7.33 -16.70 24.46
C ASP A 39 7.73 -15.37 25.13
N SER A 40 8.39 -14.49 24.38
CA SER A 40 8.77 -13.16 24.82
C SER A 40 7.54 -12.32 25.16
N ILE A 41 7.65 -11.43 26.14
CA ILE A 41 6.62 -10.45 26.46
C ILE A 41 6.22 -9.58 25.26
N LEU A 42 7.13 -9.42 24.29
CA LEU A 42 6.92 -8.63 23.07
C LEU A 42 5.79 -9.16 22.19
N ILE A 43 5.45 -10.44 22.33
CA ILE A 43 4.41 -11.17 21.57
C ILE A 43 3.33 -11.74 22.49
N ASP A 44 3.30 -11.36 23.77
CA ASP A 44 2.22 -11.77 24.66
C ASP A 44 1.05 -10.78 24.52
N LYS A 45 -0.04 -11.23 23.91
CA LYS A 45 -1.26 -10.43 23.73
C LYS A 45 -1.82 -9.91 25.06
N ALA A 46 -1.61 -10.62 26.18
CA ALA A 46 -2.09 -10.19 27.49
C ALA A 46 -1.29 -9.01 28.07
N GLU A 47 -0.04 -8.81 27.62
CA GLU A 47 0.84 -7.75 28.09
C GLU A 47 0.76 -6.49 27.21
N ILE A 48 0.15 -6.59 26.02
CA ILE A 48 -0.06 -5.46 25.11
C ILE A 48 -1.25 -4.62 25.59
N SER A 49 -0.97 -3.38 25.94
CA SER A 49 -1.95 -2.40 26.42
C SER A 49 -2.61 -1.59 25.30
N ASN A 50 -1.85 -1.29 24.23
CA ASN A 50 -2.31 -0.51 23.10
C ASN A 50 -1.44 -0.80 21.87
N ILE A 51 -2.03 -0.73 20.68
CA ILE A 51 -1.33 -0.87 19.41
C ILE A 51 -1.88 0.14 18.40
N CYS A 52 -0.99 0.81 17.68
CA CYS A 52 -1.37 1.80 16.67
C CYS A 52 -0.31 1.91 15.56
N LEU A 53 -0.72 2.46 14.42
CA LEU A 53 0.22 2.97 13.42
C LEU A 53 0.50 4.44 13.68
N VAL A 54 1.76 4.82 13.53
CA VAL A 54 2.22 6.20 13.63
C VAL A 54 3.20 6.52 12.52
N ASN A 55 3.26 7.78 12.10
CA ASN A 55 4.38 8.25 11.30
C ASN A 55 5.61 8.55 12.21
N ASP A 56 6.73 8.95 11.61
CA ASP A 56 7.97 9.15 12.37
C ASP A 56 7.82 10.18 13.52
N VAL A 57 7.13 11.29 13.25
CA VAL A 57 6.91 12.38 14.21
C VAL A 57 5.67 12.20 15.11
N GLU A 58 4.98 11.07 15.00
CA GLU A 58 3.73 10.75 15.72
C GLU A 58 2.62 11.80 15.61
N SER A 59 2.57 12.53 14.48
CA SER A 59 1.50 13.49 14.22
C SER A 59 0.21 12.82 13.77
N GLU A 60 0.32 11.60 13.24
CA GLU A 60 -0.79 10.77 12.84
C GLU A 60 -0.80 9.49 13.67
N ILE A 61 -1.96 9.16 14.23
CA ILE A 61 -2.16 7.99 15.08
C ILE A 61 -3.40 7.26 14.57
N ILE A 62 -3.19 6.05 14.05
CA ILE A 62 -4.25 5.19 13.56
C ILE A 62 -4.41 4.03 14.56
N PRO A 63 -5.52 3.98 15.31
CA PRO A 63 -5.74 2.91 16.27
C PRO A 63 -5.93 1.56 15.56
N LEU A 64 -5.43 0.52 16.21
CA LEU A 64 -5.50 -0.86 15.73
C LEU A 64 -6.05 -1.78 16.82
N SER A 65 -6.66 -2.88 16.39
CA SER A 65 -7.05 -3.98 17.27
C SER A 65 -6.35 -5.28 16.89
N ILE A 66 -5.83 -6.02 17.87
CA ILE A 66 -5.22 -7.34 17.62
C ILE A 66 -6.32 -8.37 17.41
N VAL A 67 -6.46 -8.83 16.16
CA VAL A 67 -7.35 -9.94 15.81
C VAL A 67 -6.70 -11.24 16.23
N GLU A 68 -5.48 -11.46 15.76
CA GLU A 68 -4.77 -12.73 15.88
C GLU A 68 -3.25 -12.48 15.95
N LEU A 69 -2.58 -13.32 16.72
CA LEU A 69 -1.13 -13.37 16.83
C LEU A 69 -0.73 -14.84 16.85
N GLU A 70 -0.38 -15.37 15.67
CA GLU A 70 -0.17 -16.79 15.45
C GLU A 70 1.33 -17.10 15.36
N PHE A 71 1.80 -18.08 16.12
CA PHE A 71 3.13 -18.66 15.90
C PHE A 71 3.10 -19.57 14.67
N LEU A 72 3.97 -19.30 13.71
CA LEU A 72 4.04 -20.07 12.47
C LEU A 72 5.12 -21.16 12.55
N ASN A 73 6.38 -20.77 12.74
CA ASN A 73 7.52 -21.67 12.68
C ASN A 73 8.80 -21.04 13.24
N GLU A 74 9.85 -21.85 13.35
CA GLU A 74 11.21 -21.40 13.64
C GLU A 74 11.97 -21.14 12.33
N VAL A 75 12.84 -20.13 12.34
CA VAL A 75 13.69 -19.73 11.21
C VAL A 75 15.10 -19.49 11.73
N ASN A 76 16.11 -20.02 11.03
CA ASN A 76 17.51 -19.73 11.33
C ASN A 76 18.03 -18.65 10.40
N TYR A 77 18.56 -17.57 10.98
CA TYR A 77 19.15 -16.44 10.26
C TYR A 77 20.41 -15.97 10.99
N ASP A 78 21.50 -15.83 10.26
CA ASP A 78 22.81 -15.40 10.79
C ASP A 78 23.26 -16.16 12.06
N ASN A 79 23.17 -17.51 12.01
CA ASN A 79 23.47 -18.42 13.13
C ASN A 79 22.63 -18.18 14.42
N LYS A 80 21.53 -17.44 14.33
CA LYS A 80 20.55 -17.24 15.42
C LYS A 80 19.20 -17.85 15.01
N THR A 81 18.49 -18.40 15.98
CA THR A 81 17.12 -18.89 15.78
C THR A 81 16.13 -17.78 16.10
N PHE A 82 15.15 -17.59 15.22
CA PHE A 82 14.02 -16.69 15.37
C PHE A 82 12.71 -17.47 15.32
N PHE A 83 11.74 -17.02 16.09
CA PHE A 83 10.38 -17.53 16.12
C PHE A 83 9.51 -16.59 15.30
N GLN A 84 8.94 -17.10 14.22
CA GLN A 84 8.10 -16.34 13.30
C GLN A 84 6.66 -16.30 13.81
N TYR A 85 6.11 -15.08 13.87
CA TYR A 85 4.73 -14.79 14.20
C TYR A 85 4.08 -14.00 13.07
N ASP A 86 2.79 -14.24 12.83
CA ASP A 86 1.96 -13.36 12.01
C ASP A 86 1.02 -12.58 12.92
N LEU A 87 1.16 -11.25 12.92
CA LEU A 87 0.34 -10.34 13.70
C LEU A 87 -0.73 -9.73 12.79
N LYS A 88 -1.95 -10.23 12.91
CA LYS A 88 -3.12 -9.73 12.19
C LYS A 88 -3.82 -8.64 12.97
N LEU A 89 -3.87 -7.45 12.36
CA LEU A 89 -4.34 -6.22 12.97
C LEU A 89 -5.54 -5.71 12.19
N GLU A 90 -6.59 -5.34 12.91
CA GLU A 90 -7.74 -4.63 12.37
C GLU A 90 -7.52 -3.12 12.48
N ILE A 91 -7.78 -2.40 11.40
CA ILE A 91 -7.75 -0.94 11.33
C ILE A 91 -9.13 -0.40 11.67
N ASP A 92 -9.16 0.47 12.67
CA ASP A 92 -10.35 1.24 13.01
C ASP A 92 -10.47 2.43 12.05
N PHE A 93 -11.28 2.27 11.01
CA PHE A 93 -11.48 3.32 10.00
C PHE A 93 -12.25 4.51 10.58
N ILE A 94 -11.55 5.61 10.83
CA ILE A 94 -12.12 6.93 11.19
C ILE A 94 -12.04 7.91 10.00
N ILE A 95 -11.44 7.48 8.89
CA ILE A 95 -11.06 8.33 7.75
C ILE A 95 -12.01 8.10 6.57
N ASN A 96 -12.45 9.18 5.93
CA ASN A 96 -13.32 9.14 4.75
C ASN A 96 -12.59 9.41 3.42
N ASN A 97 -11.37 9.95 3.47
CA ASN A 97 -10.56 10.27 2.29
C ASN A 97 -9.44 9.23 2.11
N LEU A 98 -8.79 9.25 0.95
CA LEU A 98 -7.57 8.47 0.75
C LEU A 98 -6.48 9.03 1.66
N THR A 99 -5.90 8.15 2.48
CA THR A 99 -4.73 8.44 3.30
C THR A 99 -3.59 7.56 2.82
N VAL A 100 -2.48 8.20 2.43
CA VAL A 100 -1.23 7.54 2.04
C VAL A 100 -0.14 8.03 2.99
N LEU A 101 0.47 7.12 3.74
CA LEU A 101 1.54 7.41 4.68
C LEU A 101 2.78 6.62 4.33
N ASP A 102 3.89 7.35 4.27
CA ASP A 102 5.23 6.81 4.09
C ASP A 102 5.90 6.60 5.45
N ASP A 103 6.80 5.63 5.52
CA ASP A 103 7.59 5.30 6.72
C ASP A 103 6.73 5.18 7.99
N VAL A 104 5.73 4.31 7.90
CA VAL A 104 4.79 3.97 8.96
C VAL A 104 5.43 3.00 9.94
N TYR A 105 5.25 3.32 11.22
CA TYR A 105 5.70 2.50 12.32
C TYR A 105 4.52 1.85 13.04
N LEU A 106 4.64 0.57 13.34
CA LEU A 106 3.82 -0.12 14.31
C LEU A 106 4.32 0.19 15.71
N LYS A 107 3.52 0.90 16.51
CA LYS A 107 3.82 1.20 17.92
C LYS A 107 3.02 0.27 18.82
N ILE A 108 3.73 -0.54 19.59
CA ILE A 108 3.16 -1.51 20.55
C ILE A 108 3.50 -1.04 21.95
N SER A 109 2.48 -0.70 22.74
CA SER A 109 2.64 -0.27 24.13
C SER A 109 2.31 -1.41 25.08
N TYR A 110 3.16 -1.66 26.06
CA TYR A 110 3.00 -2.76 27.01
C TYR A 110 2.62 -2.26 28.39
N HIS A 111 2.01 -3.12 29.20
CA HIS A 111 1.68 -2.81 30.60
C HIS A 111 2.90 -2.70 31.51
N SER A 112 3.94 -3.47 31.20
CA SER A 112 5.07 -3.76 32.08
C SER A 112 6.42 -3.28 31.54
N MET A 113 6.47 -2.74 30.32
CA MET A 113 7.68 -2.22 29.69
C MET A 113 7.43 -1.03 28.77
N GLU A 114 8.50 -0.41 28.30
CA GLU A 114 8.43 0.69 27.34
C GLU A 114 7.84 0.25 26.00
N ALA A 115 7.22 1.20 25.29
CA ALA A 115 6.64 0.94 23.98
C ALA A 115 7.72 0.65 22.93
N VAL A 116 7.40 -0.28 22.05
CA VAL A 116 8.22 -0.69 20.92
C VAL A 116 7.69 -0.01 19.66
N LYS A 117 8.58 0.56 18.84
CA LYS A 117 8.24 1.24 17.58
C LYS A 117 8.97 0.54 16.44
N ILE A 118 8.23 -0.09 15.53
CA ILE A 118 8.77 -0.93 14.46
C ILE A 118 8.42 -0.32 13.12
N LEU A 119 9.41 0.01 12.29
CA LEU A 119 9.15 0.49 10.92
C LEU A 119 8.62 -0.67 10.07
N ILE A 120 7.39 -0.55 9.58
CA ILE A 120 6.70 -1.60 8.82
C ILE A 120 6.56 -1.29 7.33
N GLY A 121 6.87 -0.07 6.89
CA GLY A 121 6.81 0.33 5.47
C GLY A 121 5.77 1.42 5.25
N ASN A 122 4.96 1.33 4.20
CA ASN A 122 4.00 2.37 3.83
C ASN A 122 2.57 1.83 3.96
N ILE A 123 1.60 2.71 4.20
CA ILE A 123 0.19 2.32 4.21
C ILE A 123 -0.67 3.27 3.38
N SER A 124 -1.56 2.67 2.59
CA SER A 124 -2.60 3.37 1.86
C SER A 124 -3.96 2.84 2.28
N MET A 125 -4.77 3.72 2.84
CA MET A 125 -6.08 3.37 3.38
C MET A 125 -7.16 4.22 2.73
N TYR A 126 -8.29 3.58 2.43
CA TYR A 126 -9.44 4.29 1.91
C TYR A 126 -10.74 3.59 2.29
N ASN A 127 -11.68 4.37 2.83
CA ASN A 127 -12.99 3.89 3.21
C ASN A 127 -13.92 4.01 2.01
N TYR A 128 -14.26 2.88 1.39
CA TYR A 128 -14.98 2.87 0.13
C TYR A 128 -16.41 2.37 0.31
N SER A 129 -17.37 3.23 0.01
CA SER A 129 -18.76 2.79 -0.15
C SER A 129 -18.94 2.20 -1.54
N LEU A 130 -19.29 0.91 -1.61
CA LEU A 130 -19.52 0.22 -2.87
C LEU A 130 -20.53 1.00 -3.74
N ASN A 131 -20.11 1.34 -4.97
CA ASN A 131 -20.96 1.90 -6.01
C ASN A 131 -21.01 0.96 -7.23
N ASP A 132 -22.22 0.71 -7.72
CA ASP A 132 -22.52 -0.19 -8.85
C ASP A 132 -22.58 0.53 -10.21
N GLN A 133 -22.37 1.85 -10.25
CA GLN A 133 -22.48 2.65 -11.48
C GLN A 133 -21.31 2.44 -12.46
N VAL A 134 -20.14 2.11 -11.93
CA VAL A 134 -18.90 1.94 -12.69
C VAL A 134 -18.23 0.65 -12.25
N TYR A 135 -17.86 -0.20 -13.19
CA TYR A 135 -17.06 -1.40 -12.93
C TYR A 135 -15.94 -1.50 -13.96
N TYR A 136 -14.80 -2.05 -13.54
CA TYR A 136 -13.71 -2.35 -14.47
C TYR A 136 -13.75 -3.82 -14.83
N THR A 137 -13.46 -4.13 -16.10
CA THR A 137 -13.51 -5.50 -16.63
C THR A 137 -12.16 -6.00 -17.12
N SER A 138 -11.19 -5.11 -17.33
CA SER A 138 -9.83 -5.46 -17.73
C SER A 138 -8.82 -4.45 -17.18
N LEU A 139 -7.66 -4.96 -16.80
CA LEU A 139 -6.51 -4.20 -16.33
C LEU A 139 -5.25 -4.69 -17.02
N LYS A 140 -4.48 -3.75 -17.56
CA LYS A 140 -3.20 -4.05 -18.20
C LYS A 140 -2.18 -2.99 -17.82
N GLY A 141 -1.06 -3.43 -17.29
CA GLY A 141 0.08 -2.57 -17.03
C GLY A 141 0.94 -2.45 -18.27
N ILE A 142 1.48 -1.27 -18.49
CA ILE A 142 2.50 -1.02 -19.51
C ILE A 142 3.76 -0.65 -18.76
N THR A 143 4.83 -1.39 -19.00
CA THR A 143 6.12 -1.19 -18.33
C THR A 143 7.18 -0.69 -19.30
N ASN A 144 8.20 -0.02 -18.76
CA ASN A 144 9.40 0.34 -19.49
C ASN A 144 10.61 0.31 -18.56
N ASN A 145 11.80 0.23 -19.11
CA ASN A 145 13.04 0.29 -18.34
C ASN A 145 13.59 1.72 -18.32
N TYR A 146 13.79 2.25 -17.11
CA TYR A 146 14.50 3.50 -16.88
C TYR A 146 15.62 3.26 -15.88
N ASP A 147 16.85 3.66 -16.22
CA ASP A 147 18.04 3.48 -15.37
C ASP A 147 18.15 2.06 -14.77
N ASP A 148 18.11 1.06 -15.66
CA ASP A 148 18.11 -0.38 -15.33
C ASP A 148 16.97 -0.86 -14.40
N THR A 149 15.93 -0.04 -14.22
CA THR A 149 14.76 -0.32 -13.38
C THR A 149 13.50 -0.48 -14.23
N GLU A 150 12.87 -1.66 -14.18
CA GLU A 150 11.56 -1.88 -14.77
C GLU A 150 10.47 -1.16 -13.96
N MET A 151 9.80 -0.18 -14.58
CA MET A 151 8.77 0.67 -13.97
C MET A 151 7.46 0.57 -14.74
N LEU A 152 6.33 0.64 -14.01
CA LEU A 152 5.00 0.81 -14.59
C LEU A 152 4.86 2.24 -15.08
N VAL A 153 4.65 2.44 -16.37
CA VAL A 153 4.54 3.79 -16.98
C VAL A 153 3.10 4.18 -17.26
N GLY A 154 2.23 3.20 -17.43
CA GLY A 154 0.82 3.45 -17.65
C GLY A 154 -0.04 2.24 -17.36
N VAL A 155 -1.32 2.50 -17.16
CA VAL A 155 -2.33 1.48 -16.89
C VAL A 155 -3.50 1.68 -17.85
N LEU A 156 -3.85 0.61 -18.57
CA LEU A 156 -5.09 0.55 -19.32
C LEU A 156 -6.18 -0.08 -18.46
N VAL A 157 -7.29 0.64 -18.31
CA VAL A 157 -8.46 0.21 -17.56
C VAL A 157 -9.66 0.17 -18.50
N LYS A 158 -10.25 -1.01 -18.70
CA LYS A 158 -11.54 -1.09 -19.38
C LYS A 158 -12.65 -0.80 -18.37
N LEU A 159 -13.38 0.29 -18.58
CA LEU A 159 -14.48 0.71 -17.72
C LEU A 159 -15.82 0.43 -18.39
N GLU A 160 -16.76 -0.07 -17.60
CA GLU A 160 -18.15 -0.23 -17.98
C GLU A 160 -18.99 0.64 -17.07
N THR A 161 -19.93 1.37 -17.66
CA THR A 161 -20.69 2.41 -16.97
C THR A 161 -22.16 2.33 -17.38
N VAL A 162 -23.07 2.65 -16.46
CA VAL A 162 -24.51 2.65 -16.79
C VAL A 162 -24.86 3.80 -17.75
N ASN A 163 -24.21 4.95 -17.59
CA ASN A 163 -24.26 6.10 -18.48
C ASN A 163 -22.85 6.67 -18.64
N ASP A 164 -22.68 7.60 -19.60
CA ASP A 164 -21.46 8.39 -19.73
C ASP A 164 -21.13 9.08 -18.39
N ILE A 165 -19.88 9.00 -17.98
CA ILE A 165 -19.35 9.66 -16.78
C ILE A 165 -18.26 10.64 -17.18
N ASN A 166 -18.04 11.65 -16.35
CA ASN A 166 -16.87 12.52 -16.49
C ASN A 166 -15.91 12.27 -15.34
N ILE A 167 -14.70 11.77 -15.64
CA ILE A 167 -13.63 11.66 -14.65
C ILE A 167 -13.09 13.06 -14.39
N ILE A 168 -13.06 13.43 -13.11
CA ILE A 168 -12.62 14.75 -12.63
C ILE A 168 -11.35 14.66 -11.78
N GLY A 169 -10.87 13.45 -11.49
CA GLY A 169 -9.65 13.25 -10.72
C GLY A 169 -9.32 11.77 -10.54
N ILE A 170 -8.04 11.45 -10.50
CA ILE A 170 -7.56 10.11 -10.18
C ILE A 170 -6.38 10.24 -9.24
N GLU A 171 -6.47 9.56 -8.10
CA GLU A 171 -5.43 9.56 -7.07
C GLU A 171 -4.78 8.18 -6.97
N SER A 172 -3.45 8.18 -6.88
CA SER A 172 -2.65 6.98 -6.67
C SER A 172 -2.70 6.55 -5.21
N MET A 173 -2.85 5.25 -4.98
CA MET A 173 -2.67 4.65 -3.65
C MET A 173 -1.20 4.36 -3.32
N ASN A 174 -0.23 4.95 -4.04
CA ASN A 174 1.19 4.84 -3.73
C ASN A 174 1.78 6.25 -3.80
N SER A 175 2.48 6.66 -2.74
CA SER A 175 3.04 8.00 -2.59
C SER A 175 4.12 8.33 -3.61
N SER A 176 4.77 7.33 -4.19
CA SER A 176 5.82 7.50 -5.19
C SER A 176 5.27 7.72 -6.59
N VAL A 177 3.96 7.46 -6.79
CA VAL A 177 3.28 7.50 -8.08
C VAL A 177 2.24 8.62 -8.10
N GLU A 178 2.24 9.41 -9.18
CA GLU A 178 1.25 10.43 -9.48
C GLU A 178 0.60 10.15 -10.84
N ILE A 179 -0.62 10.65 -11.04
CA ILE A 179 -1.32 10.52 -12.33
C ILE A 179 -1.12 11.79 -13.14
N ASP A 180 -0.68 11.65 -14.38
CA ASP A 180 -0.69 12.72 -15.38
C ASP A 180 -2.03 12.70 -16.12
N LEU A 181 -3.06 13.28 -15.50
CA LEU A 181 -4.44 13.24 -16.00
C LEU A 181 -4.60 14.05 -17.29
N GLU A 182 -3.80 15.11 -17.47
CA GLU A 182 -3.77 15.91 -18.71
C GLU A 182 -3.36 15.07 -19.93
N LYS A 183 -2.47 14.10 -19.72
CA LYS A 183 -2.01 13.17 -20.76
C LYS A 183 -2.69 11.81 -20.70
N SER A 184 -3.64 11.62 -19.80
CA SER A 184 -4.48 10.43 -19.75
C SER A 184 -5.69 10.63 -20.67
N TYR A 185 -6.10 9.59 -21.40
CA TYR A 185 -7.14 9.70 -22.41
C TYR A 185 -7.81 8.36 -22.72
N VAL A 186 -8.95 8.40 -23.42
CA VAL A 186 -9.66 7.22 -23.90
C VAL A 186 -9.03 6.71 -25.19
N VAL A 187 -8.79 5.40 -25.27
CA VAL A 187 -8.26 4.72 -26.46
C VAL A 187 -9.29 3.76 -27.07
N GLU A 188 -9.30 3.65 -28.40
CA GLU A 188 -10.14 2.69 -29.13
C GLU A 188 -9.46 1.31 -29.16
N GLU A 189 -10.12 0.30 -28.56
CA GLU A 189 -9.72 -1.12 -28.53
C GLU A 189 -8.31 -1.45 -27.96
N GLU A 190 -8.06 -2.75 -27.78
CA GLU A 190 -6.89 -3.37 -27.12
C GLU A 190 -5.53 -3.10 -27.81
N VAL A 191 -5.52 -2.25 -28.85
CA VAL A 191 -4.40 -1.95 -29.78
C VAL A 191 -3.18 -1.39 -29.05
N ALA A 192 -3.38 -0.79 -27.89
CA ALA A 192 -2.36 -0.25 -27.01
C ALA A 192 -1.53 -1.35 -26.32
N SER A 193 -0.80 -2.13 -27.11
CA SER A 193 0.12 -3.17 -26.62
C SER A 193 1.54 -2.67 -26.43
N ASN A 194 1.89 -1.53 -27.02
CA ASN A 194 3.21 -0.92 -26.91
C ASN A 194 3.10 0.52 -26.38
N LEU A 195 4.04 0.89 -25.53
CA LEU A 195 4.17 2.24 -24.97
C LEU A 195 4.26 3.30 -26.06
N ASN A 196 5.00 3.00 -27.13
CA ASN A 196 5.26 3.92 -28.23
C ASN A 196 3.99 4.27 -29.03
N ASP A 197 2.93 3.47 -28.91
CA ASP A 197 1.63 3.76 -29.53
C ASP A 197 0.78 4.70 -28.66
N LEU A 198 1.15 4.87 -27.39
CA LEU A 198 0.39 5.60 -26.37
C LEU A 198 1.07 6.85 -25.86
N ILE A 199 2.39 6.92 -25.97
CA ILE A 199 3.20 7.97 -25.37
C ILE A 199 4.21 8.48 -26.40
N ASP A 200 4.36 9.81 -26.41
CA ASP A 200 5.39 10.52 -27.16
C ASP A 200 6.81 10.07 -26.75
N GLU A 201 7.74 9.99 -27.72
CA GLU A 201 9.11 9.47 -27.56
C GLU A 201 9.96 10.25 -26.52
N ASN A 202 9.46 11.39 -26.03
CA ASN A 202 10.13 12.26 -25.04
C ASN A 202 9.49 12.23 -23.65
N TYR A 203 8.71 11.20 -23.31
CA TYR A 203 8.11 11.11 -21.99
C TYR A 203 9.13 10.88 -20.88
N ASN A 204 9.23 11.84 -19.97
CA ASN A 204 9.97 11.69 -18.73
C ASN A 204 9.06 11.09 -17.66
N VAL A 205 9.36 9.88 -17.18
CA VAL A 205 8.62 9.24 -16.10
C VAL A 205 8.76 9.97 -14.77
N ILE A 206 9.87 10.70 -14.57
CA ILE A 206 10.13 11.45 -13.34
C ILE A 206 9.52 12.84 -13.42
N GLY A 207 8.81 13.23 -12.36
CA GLY A 207 8.19 14.54 -12.23
C GLY A 207 6.84 14.46 -11.52
N SER A 208 6.08 15.55 -11.58
CA SER A 208 4.74 15.61 -11.05
C SER A 208 3.69 15.27 -12.10
N GLY A 209 2.60 14.65 -11.67
CA GLY A 209 1.36 14.56 -12.42
C GLY A 209 0.63 15.89 -12.47
N ASN A 210 -0.38 15.97 -13.32
CA ASN A 210 -1.35 17.07 -13.34
C ASN A 210 -2.74 16.48 -13.09
N CYS A 211 -3.52 17.13 -12.23
CA CYS A 211 -4.86 16.67 -11.86
C CYS A 211 -5.97 17.28 -12.73
N ASN A 212 -5.64 18.20 -13.65
CA ASN A 212 -6.63 19.00 -14.36
C ASN A 212 -6.91 18.43 -15.75
N ASN A 213 -7.92 17.57 -15.85
CA ASN A 213 -8.54 17.22 -17.12
C ASN A 213 -9.93 16.61 -16.89
N ASP A 214 -10.86 16.88 -17.78
CA ASP A 214 -12.18 16.23 -17.81
C ASP A 214 -12.14 15.13 -18.87
N ILE A 215 -12.21 13.87 -18.44
CA ILE A 215 -12.21 12.72 -19.35
C ILE A 215 -13.61 12.10 -19.35
N VAL A 216 -14.31 12.23 -20.48
CA VAL A 216 -15.60 11.57 -20.69
C VAL A 216 -15.38 10.09 -21.02
N ILE A 217 -15.97 9.21 -20.22
CA ILE A 217 -15.91 7.75 -20.36
C ILE A 217 -17.30 7.22 -20.71
N LYS A 218 -17.37 6.38 -21.73
CA LYS A 218 -18.55 5.59 -22.11
C LYS A 218 -18.36 4.13 -21.74
N SER A 219 -19.47 3.38 -21.67
CA SER A 219 -19.39 1.94 -21.39
C SER A 219 -18.58 1.22 -22.44
N GLY A 220 -17.57 0.47 -22.00
CA GLY A 220 -16.69 -0.32 -22.84
C GLY A 220 -15.39 0.38 -23.24
N ASP A 221 -15.25 1.66 -22.91
CA ASP A 221 -14.05 2.45 -23.21
C ASP A 221 -12.83 1.93 -22.43
N TYR A 222 -11.67 2.05 -23.06
CA TYR A 222 -10.38 1.87 -22.40
C TYR A 222 -9.82 3.23 -22.01
N LEU A 223 -9.65 3.44 -20.71
CA LEU A 223 -8.95 4.58 -20.18
C LEU A 223 -7.46 4.25 -20.04
N PHE A 224 -6.61 5.02 -20.71
CA PHE A 224 -5.18 5.00 -20.49
C PHE A 224 -4.80 6.03 -19.40
N LEU A 225 -4.25 5.52 -18.30
CA LEU A 225 -3.73 6.28 -17.18
C LEU A 225 -2.21 6.40 -17.32
N LEU A 226 -1.72 7.61 -17.43
CA LEU A 226 -0.28 7.87 -17.52
C LEU A 226 0.32 8.14 -16.13
N LEU A 227 1.40 7.45 -15.78
CA LEU A 227 1.98 7.47 -14.44
C LEU A 227 3.30 8.24 -14.36
N LYS A 228 3.37 9.20 -13.44
CA LYS A 228 4.56 9.95 -13.05
C LYS A 228 5.13 9.43 -11.73
N TYR A 229 6.42 9.64 -11.53
CA TYR A 229 7.13 9.17 -10.35
C TYR A 229 7.98 10.28 -9.73
N LYS A 230 8.09 10.25 -8.39
CA LYS A 230 9.00 11.13 -7.65
C LYS A 230 10.46 10.76 -7.90
N ASP A 231 10.75 9.46 -8.00
CA ASP A 231 12.07 8.88 -8.18
C ASP A 231 12.00 7.55 -8.96
N TYR A 232 13.16 7.01 -9.37
CA TYR A 232 13.24 5.72 -10.05
C TYR A 232 13.01 4.59 -9.05
N THR A 233 11.77 4.09 -8.98
CA THR A 233 11.37 3.04 -8.05
C THR A 233 10.47 1.98 -8.71
N GLN A 234 10.52 0.75 -8.21
CA GLN A 234 9.68 -0.34 -8.69
C GLN A 234 8.36 -0.37 -7.91
N VAL A 235 7.25 -0.16 -8.60
CA VAL A 235 5.90 -0.22 -8.01
C VAL A 235 5.09 -1.27 -8.78
N PRO A 236 5.29 -2.58 -8.49
CA PRO A 236 4.63 -3.67 -9.21
C PRO A 236 3.15 -3.80 -8.86
N ILE A 237 2.76 -3.35 -7.68
CA ILE A 237 1.37 -3.34 -7.20
C ILE A 237 0.91 -1.89 -7.13
N GLN A 238 -0.22 -1.59 -7.75
CA GLN A 238 -0.76 -0.23 -7.75
C GLN A 238 -2.30 -0.26 -7.68
N GLY A 239 -2.87 0.65 -6.91
CA GLY A 239 -4.31 0.91 -6.84
C GLY A 239 -4.61 2.39 -7.08
N PHE A 240 -5.85 2.71 -7.39
CA PHE A 240 -6.27 4.10 -7.68
C PHE A 240 -7.65 4.39 -7.12
N VAL A 241 -7.88 5.65 -6.75
CA VAL A 241 -9.21 6.19 -6.46
C VAL A 241 -9.60 7.11 -7.61
N ILE A 242 -10.65 6.74 -8.35
CA ILE A 242 -11.17 7.49 -9.50
C ILE A 242 -12.37 8.31 -9.00
N LYS A 243 -12.27 9.63 -9.09
CA LYS A 243 -13.35 10.59 -8.82
C LYS A 243 -14.04 10.94 -10.13
N TYR A 244 -15.36 10.84 -10.16
CA TYR A 244 -16.15 11.10 -11.37
C TYR A 244 -17.50 11.76 -11.07
N LEU A 245 -18.02 12.49 -12.04
CA LEU A 245 -19.37 13.04 -12.04
C LEU A 245 -20.35 12.08 -12.70
N PHE A 246 -21.44 11.79 -11.99
CA PHE A 246 -22.60 11.06 -12.50
C PHE A 246 -23.86 11.77 -12.00
N ASN A 247 -24.72 12.22 -12.91
CA ASN A 247 -25.93 13.01 -12.60
C ASN A 247 -25.65 14.17 -11.62
N ASP A 248 -24.66 15.01 -11.94
CA ASP A 248 -24.21 16.18 -11.14
C ASP A 248 -23.73 15.87 -9.71
N SER A 249 -23.55 14.58 -9.37
CA SER A 249 -23.02 14.13 -8.09
C SER A 249 -21.60 13.61 -8.25
N ILE A 250 -20.71 14.01 -7.35
CA ILE A 250 -19.36 13.46 -7.27
C ILE A 250 -19.45 12.08 -6.63
N ASN A 251 -18.91 11.09 -7.34
CA ASN A 251 -18.82 9.71 -6.93
C ASN A 251 -17.36 9.24 -7.02
N GLU A 252 -17.08 8.14 -6.34
CA GLU A 252 -15.74 7.56 -6.29
C GLU A 252 -15.80 6.09 -6.70
N LYS A 253 -14.75 5.61 -7.35
CA LYS A 253 -14.54 4.20 -7.68
C LYS A 253 -13.11 3.83 -7.31
N VAL A 254 -12.96 2.75 -6.56
CA VAL A 254 -11.63 2.20 -6.26
C VAL A 254 -11.26 1.15 -7.30
N LEU A 255 -10.10 1.36 -7.93
CA LEU A 255 -9.34 0.28 -8.52
C LEU A 255 -8.51 -0.36 -7.41
N THR A 256 -8.92 -1.53 -6.95
CA THR A 256 -8.18 -2.21 -5.88
C THR A 256 -6.76 -2.54 -6.35
N PRO A 257 -5.76 -2.45 -5.47
CA PRO A 257 -4.37 -2.72 -5.81
C PRO A 257 -4.20 -4.04 -6.56
N PHE A 258 -3.54 -3.97 -7.72
CA PHE A 258 -3.32 -5.10 -8.61
C PHE A 258 -1.84 -5.21 -8.97
N MET A 259 -1.33 -6.44 -9.07
CA MET A 259 0.04 -6.71 -9.51
C MET A 259 0.12 -6.61 -11.04
N PHE A 260 0.56 -5.46 -11.54
CA PHE A 260 0.60 -5.16 -12.98
C PHE A 260 1.74 -5.86 -13.72
N TYR A 261 2.85 -6.13 -13.03
CA TYR A 261 3.97 -6.88 -13.59
C TYR A 261 4.69 -7.67 -12.49
N LYS A 262 5.34 -8.77 -12.89
CA LYS A 262 6.12 -9.61 -11.98
C LYS A 262 7.55 -9.11 -11.92
N THR A 263 8.03 -8.85 -10.72
CA THR A 263 9.47 -8.65 -10.46
C THR A 263 10.02 -9.91 -9.80
N ASN A 264 11.10 -10.45 -10.37
CA ASN A 264 11.84 -11.57 -9.78
C ASN A 264 12.80 -11.12 -8.67
N ASN A 265 12.97 -9.80 -8.48
CA ASN A 265 13.92 -9.18 -7.57
C ASN A 265 13.22 -8.27 -6.57
N VAL A 266 12.25 -8.79 -5.81
CA VAL A 266 11.69 -8.05 -4.68
C VAL A 266 12.72 -8.02 -3.55
N LYS A 267 13.59 -6.99 -3.56
CA LYS A 267 14.44 -6.70 -2.42
C LYS A 267 13.55 -6.19 -1.29
N ARG A 268 13.31 -7.04 -0.28
CA ARG A 268 12.64 -6.60 0.94
C ARG A 268 13.65 -5.94 1.85
N GLU A 269 13.36 -4.71 2.25
CA GLU A 269 14.17 -4.03 3.25
C GLU A 269 13.87 -4.63 4.63
N MET A 270 14.88 -5.25 5.23
CA MET A 270 14.79 -5.84 6.55
C MET A 270 14.96 -4.75 7.61
N VAL A 271 14.05 -4.73 8.59
CA VAL A 271 14.14 -3.86 9.76
C VAL A 271 14.47 -4.75 10.96
N LYS A 272 15.55 -4.43 11.66
CA LYS A 272 15.99 -5.13 12.87
C LYS A 272 16.00 -4.17 14.05
N ILE A 273 15.45 -4.59 15.17
CA ILE A 273 15.45 -3.84 16.42
C ILE A 273 15.87 -4.74 17.57
N VAL A 274 16.60 -4.18 18.53
CA VAL A 274 17.12 -4.90 19.71
C VAL A 274 16.59 -4.22 20.96
N TYR A 275 16.08 -5.03 21.88
CA TYR A 275 15.46 -4.60 23.13
C TYR A 275 16.03 -5.38 24.32
N GLU A 276 16.16 -4.72 25.48
CA GLU A 276 16.51 -5.38 26.73
C GLU A 276 15.24 -5.79 27.48
N ILE A 277 15.13 -7.08 27.82
CA ILE A 277 14.08 -7.62 28.69
C ILE A 277 14.65 -7.70 30.11
N ASN A 278 13.96 -7.06 31.07
CA ASN A 278 14.36 -6.98 32.49
C ASN A 278 13.62 -7.95 33.41
#